data_AF-A0A7S3YHZ3-F1
#
_entry.id   AF-A0A7S3YHZ3-F1
#
_cell.length_a   1.000
_cell.length_b   1.000
_cell.length_c   1.000
_cell.angle_alpha   90.00
_cell.angle_beta   90.00
_cell.angle_gamma   90.00
#
_symmetry.space_group_name_H-M   'P 1'
#
loop_
_entity.id
_entity.type
_entity.pdbx_description
1 polymer ?
#
loop_
_entity_poly.entity_id
_entity_poly.type
_entity_poly.pdbx_seq_one_letter_code
_entity_poly.pdbx_strand_id
1 'polypeptide(L)'
;VHIRWDKPKQKMGQGGSSENAQPANTNTIGIPVKLNVYTPRQQQPQQRTAGTNTVSQVPSSGMGAYHSGVVIGGREYTFGGGGGGGSGVVDHVPGKAYGQANGNWQFYQAVDLGKTRLNQKQIQAALSELRMMFPAKSYDLLAKNCNHFSELFCLKLGVTFPNWVNRMAKMGAMMQGKGDFVAQEKAKIQQAEARRREKEAKMKELKTRQGQLKPEADANAKGVILIQVNCPGGKKARRRFVETDTIGDVMEFVYAYDSMVARKGFELVQTMPRKVFSNNRMTLAAAGLKGRANLFVKKKM
;
A
#
# COMPACT_ATOMS: atom_id res chain seq x y z
N VAL A 1 16.16 37.47 16.15
CA VAL A 1 14.69 37.31 16.31
C VAL A 1 14.46 36.30 17.43
N HIS A 2 14.19 36.80 18.63
CA HIS A 2 13.92 36.00 19.83
C HIS A 2 12.46 35.57 19.83
N ILE A 3 12.16 34.27 19.94
CA ILE A 3 10.80 33.74 20.03
C ILE A 3 10.56 33.23 21.45
N ARG A 4 9.76 33.99 22.22
CA ARG A 4 9.25 33.62 23.55
C ARG A 4 8.10 32.62 23.41
N TRP A 5 8.06 31.64 24.30
CA TRP A 5 6.96 30.69 24.48
C TRP A 5 6.06 31.14 25.63
N ASP A 6 4.81 31.48 25.32
CA ASP A 6 3.78 31.79 26.32
C ASP A 6 2.99 30.52 26.74
N LYS A 7 2.82 30.34 28.04
CA LYS A 7 1.97 29.29 28.65
C LYS A 7 0.50 29.74 28.67
N PRO A 8 -0.48 28.84 28.46
CA PRO A 8 -1.89 29.19 28.62
C PRO A 8 -2.34 29.17 30.10
N LYS A 9 -3.13 30.18 30.48
CA LYS A 9 -3.73 30.37 31.80
C LYS A 9 -4.92 29.44 32.02
N GLN A 10 -4.98 28.83 33.21
CA GLN A 10 -6.16 28.16 33.77
C GLN A 10 -7.25 29.18 34.12
N LYS A 11 -8.52 28.84 33.86
CA LYS A 11 -9.67 29.38 34.58
C LYS A 11 -10.58 28.23 35.04
N MET A 12 -10.80 28.19 36.36
CA MET A 12 -11.87 27.44 37.02
C MET A 12 -13.17 28.26 36.98
N GLY A 13 -14.31 27.56 36.88
CA GLY A 13 -15.64 28.12 37.07
C GLY A 13 -16.71 27.04 36.90
N GLN A 14 -17.37 26.71 38.01
CA GLN A 14 -18.36 25.63 38.23
C GLN A 14 -19.75 25.93 37.62
N GLY A 15 -20.55 24.89 37.41
CA GLY A 15 -22.01 24.96 37.23
C GLY A 15 -22.58 23.67 36.65
N GLY A 16 -23.18 22.82 37.49
CA GLY A 16 -23.73 21.52 37.09
C GLY A 16 -25.18 21.56 36.60
N SER A 17 -25.55 20.58 35.78
CA SER A 17 -26.87 19.91 35.81
C SER A 17 -26.77 18.64 34.97
N SER A 18 -27.35 17.58 35.53
CA SER A 18 -27.36 16.20 35.05
C SER A 18 -28.30 16.00 33.87
N GLU A 19 -27.83 15.37 32.79
CA GLU A 19 -28.70 14.59 31.91
C GLU A 19 -27.91 13.57 31.07
N ASN A 20 -28.25 12.29 31.29
CA ASN A 20 -27.96 11.10 30.48
C ASN A 20 -26.55 10.95 29.88
N ALA A 21 -25.67 10.30 30.64
CA ALA A 21 -24.51 9.59 30.12
C ALA A 21 -24.97 8.42 29.22
N GLN A 22 -25.12 8.69 27.93
CA GLN A 22 -25.06 7.64 26.92
C GLN A 22 -23.67 6.99 26.97
N PRO A 23 -23.56 5.65 26.96
CA PRO A 23 -22.26 5.01 26.95
C PRO A 23 -21.50 5.46 25.70
N ALA A 24 -20.31 6.02 25.90
CA ALA A 24 -19.39 6.40 24.86
C ALA A 24 -19.20 5.20 23.92
N ASN A 25 -19.81 5.28 22.74
CA ASN A 25 -19.74 4.24 21.73
C ASN A 25 -18.32 4.24 21.17
N THR A 26 -17.49 3.37 21.72
CA THR A 26 -16.10 3.10 21.34
C THR A 26 -16.05 2.40 19.98
N ASN A 27 -16.55 3.02 18.92
CA ASN A 27 -16.60 2.32 17.63
C ASN A 27 -16.76 3.23 16.40
N THR A 28 -15.69 3.84 15.87
CA THR A 28 -15.58 4.24 14.43
C THR A 28 -14.24 4.93 14.12
N ILE A 29 -13.23 4.22 13.60
CA ILE A 29 -12.06 4.84 12.93
C ILE A 29 -12.00 4.42 11.45
N GLY A 30 -13.13 4.47 10.75
CA GLY A 30 -13.15 4.10 9.34
C GLY A 30 -14.38 4.60 8.59
N ILE A 31 -14.18 4.91 7.31
CA ILE A 31 -15.24 5.40 6.42
C ILE A 31 -16.06 4.19 5.93
N PRO A 32 -17.39 4.17 6.14
CA PRO A 32 -18.24 3.07 5.67
C PRO A 32 -18.19 2.90 4.14
N VAL A 33 -18.22 1.65 3.70
CA VAL A 33 -18.23 1.28 2.28
C VAL A 33 -19.42 0.36 2.02
N LYS A 34 -20.21 0.67 1.00
CA LYS A 34 -21.31 -0.19 0.54
C LYS A 34 -21.15 -0.52 -0.94
N LEU A 35 -21.79 -1.58 -1.39
CA LEU A 35 -21.94 -1.92 -2.80
C LEU A 35 -23.42 -1.86 -3.16
N ASN A 36 -23.80 -0.90 -3.99
CA ASN A 36 -25.12 -0.90 -4.60
C ASN A 36 -25.10 -1.88 -5.78
N VAL A 37 -26.09 -2.77 -5.81
CA VAL A 37 -26.28 -3.77 -6.84
C VAL A 37 -27.59 -3.48 -7.56
N TYR A 38 -27.56 -3.56 -8.89
CA TYR A 38 -28.69 -3.30 -9.76
C TYR A 38 -28.92 -4.49 -10.70
N THR A 39 -30.18 -4.75 -11.01
CA THR A 39 -30.64 -5.82 -11.90
C THR A 39 -31.31 -5.25 -13.15
N PRO A 40 -31.30 -5.95 -14.29
CA PRO A 40 -32.15 -5.60 -15.42
C PRO A 40 -33.63 -5.66 -15.04
N ARG A 41 -34.43 -4.72 -15.54
CA ARG A 41 -35.88 -4.61 -15.27
C ARG A 41 -36.68 -5.90 -15.57
N GLN A 42 -36.27 -6.69 -16.55
CA GLN A 42 -36.96 -7.92 -16.97
C GLN A 42 -36.78 -9.12 -16.01
N GLN A 43 -35.94 -9.03 -14.97
CA GLN A 43 -35.53 -10.18 -14.15
C GLN A 43 -36.05 -10.19 -12.69
N GLN A 44 -37.08 -9.42 -12.33
CA GLN A 44 -37.67 -9.58 -10.99
C GLN A 44 -38.47 -10.89 -10.89
N PRO A 45 -38.20 -11.76 -9.89
CA PRO A 45 -39.21 -12.70 -9.43
C PRO A 45 -40.37 -11.90 -8.84
N GLN A 46 -41.61 -12.18 -9.24
CA GLN A 46 -42.80 -11.59 -8.63
C GLN A 46 -42.74 -11.81 -7.11
N GLN A 47 -42.82 -10.73 -6.33
CA GLN A 47 -42.94 -10.80 -4.87
C GLN A 47 -44.22 -11.57 -4.52
N ARG A 48 -44.09 -12.82 -4.06
CA ARG A 48 -45.16 -13.47 -3.30
C ARG A 48 -45.07 -12.99 -1.86
N THR A 49 -46.15 -12.39 -1.39
CA THR A 49 -46.30 -11.86 -0.04
C THR A 49 -46.32 -12.97 1.02
N ALA A 50 -45.64 -12.64 2.11
CA ALA A 50 -45.78 -13.12 3.49
C ALA A 50 -45.31 -14.56 3.85
N GLY A 51 -44.21 -14.59 4.60
CA GLY A 51 -44.07 -15.47 5.77
C GLY A 51 -42.99 -16.54 5.69
N THR A 52 -41.74 -16.19 6.01
CA THR A 52 -40.73 -16.96 6.80
C THR A 52 -39.28 -16.52 6.53
N ASN A 53 -38.45 -16.68 7.57
CA ASN A 53 -37.15 -16.04 7.79
C ASN A 53 -36.02 -16.52 6.85
N THR A 54 -35.13 -15.57 6.53
CA THR A 54 -33.71 -15.77 6.16
C THR A 54 -33.38 -16.90 5.18
N VAL A 55 -33.54 -16.63 3.88
CA VAL A 55 -32.57 -17.01 2.84
C VAL A 55 -32.61 -15.88 1.81
N SER A 56 -31.50 -15.17 1.59
CA SER A 56 -31.33 -14.33 0.41
C SER A 56 -31.37 -15.24 -0.82
N GLN A 57 -32.57 -15.44 -1.37
CA GLN A 57 -32.77 -16.25 -2.56
C GLN A 57 -32.12 -15.52 -3.74
N VAL A 58 -30.96 -16.03 -4.15
CA VAL A 58 -30.38 -15.73 -5.46
C VAL A 58 -31.36 -16.29 -6.50
N PRO A 59 -31.90 -15.50 -7.43
CA PRO A 59 -32.87 -16.00 -8.41
C PRO A 59 -32.28 -17.19 -9.17
N SER A 60 -32.94 -18.35 -9.08
CA SER A 60 -32.47 -19.61 -9.68
C SER A 60 -32.63 -19.68 -11.20
N SER A 61 -33.13 -18.62 -11.85
CA SER A 61 -33.45 -18.61 -13.29
C SER A 61 -33.01 -17.35 -14.06
N GLY A 62 -32.21 -16.46 -13.47
CA GLY A 62 -31.69 -15.27 -14.16
C GLY A 62 -30.18 -15.34 -14.36
N MET A 63 -29.70 -15.23 -15.60
CA MET A 63 -28.27 -15.29 -16.00
C MET A 63 -27.40 -14.11 -15.48
N GLY A 64 -27.57 -13.66 -14.22
CA GLY A 64 -26.55 -13.02 -13.39
C GLY A 64 -25.85 -11.75 -13.88
N ALA A 65 -26.42 -10.99 -14.82
CA ALA A 65 -25.84 -9.74 -15.30
C ALA A 65 -26.18 -8.58 -14.37
N TYR A 66 -25.50 -8.50 -13.22
CA TYR A 66 -25.65 -7.38 -12.28
C TYR A 66 -24.77 -6.19 -12.69
N HIS A 67 -25.27 -4.99 -12.42
CA HIS A 67 -24.47 -3.77 -12.40
C HIS A 67 -24.15 -3.41 -10.95
N SER A 68 -22.94 -2.94 -10.67
CA SER A 68 -22.55 -2.54 -9.32
C SER A 68 -21.88 -1.17 -9.26
N GLY A 69 -22.12 -0.47 -8.14
CA GLY A 69 -21.49 0.80 -7.78
C GLY A 69 -20.98 0.78 -6.35
N VAL A 70 -19.75 1.29 -6.14
CA VAL A 70 -19.15 1.38 -4.79
C VAL A 70 -19.55 2.71 -4.17
N VAL A 71 -20.19 2.65 -3.01
CA VAL A 71 -20.61 3.82 -2.24
C VAL A 71 -19.60 4.07 -1.12
N ILE A 72 -19.00 5.25 -1.12
CA ILE A 72 -18.07 5.70 -0.07
C ILE A 72 -18.10 7.22 0.03
N GLY A 73 -18.07 7.76 1.25
CA GLY A 73 -18.05 9.21 1.46
C GLY A 73 -19.27 9.94 0.86
N GLY A 74 -20.44 9.28 0.85
CA GLY A 74 -21.69 9.86 0.33
C GLY A 74 -21.82 9.90 -1.20
N ARG A 75 -20.84 9.36 -1.94
CA ARG A 75 -20.86 9.27 -3.40
C ARG A 75 -20.84 7.81 -3.84
N GLU A 76 -21.52 7.51 -4.94
CA GLU A 76 -21.46 6.21 -5.59
C GLU A 76 -20.59 6.31 -6.85
N TYR A 77 -19.66 5.38 -7.00
CA TYR A 77 -18.72 5.31 -8.12
C TYR A 77 -19.05 4.09 -8.97
N THR A 78 -19.27 4.33 -10.26
CA THR A 78 -19.61 3.30 -11.25
C THR A 78 -18.73 3.44 -12.48
N PHE A 79 -18.53 2.35 -13.23
CA PHE A 79 -17.84 2.35 -14.51
C PHE A 79 -18.82 2.00 -15.62
N GLY A 80 -18.85 2.83 -16.68
CA GLY A 80 -19.72 2.66 -17.84
C GLY A 80 -19.01 3.00 -19.14
N GLY A 81 -19.58 2.51 -20.24
CA GLY A 81 -19.14 2.85 -21.61
C GLY A 81 -19.77 4.14 -22.11
N GLY A 82 -19.05 4.85 -22.99
CA GLY A 82 -19.52 6.06 -23.65
C GLY A 82 -18.55 6.49 -24.76
N GLY A 83 -19.04 7.20 -25.78
CA GLY A 83 -18.27 7.57 -26.98
C GLY A 83 -17.24 8.71 -26.81
N GLY A 84 -17.10 9.26 -25.60
CA GLY A 84 -16.18 10.37 -25.32
C GLY A 84 -14.75 9.93 -24.99
N GLY A 85 -13.77 10.78 -25.30
CA GLY A 85 -12.40 10.64 -24.79
C GLY A 85 -12.35 10.99 -23.31
N GLY A 86 -12.18 9.99 -22.43
CA GLY A 86 -12.10 10.22 -20.98
C GLY A 86 -12.21 8.96 -20.13
N SER A 87 -12.22 9.14 -18.80
CA SER A 87 -12.51 8.08 -17.83
C SER A 87 -13.97 7.63 -17.96
N GLY A 88 -14.21 6.32 -17.99
CA GLY A 88 -15.57 5.77 -17.90
C GLY A 88 -16.07 5.65 -16.46
N VAL A 89 -15.21 5.94 -15.47
CA VAL A 89 -15.57 5.96 -14.06
C VAL A 89 -16.17 7.32 -13.72
N VAL A 90 -17.42 7.30 -13.27
CA VAL A 90 -18.21 8.46 -12.89
C VAL A 90 -18.65 8.34 -11.44
N ASP A 91 -18.97 9.48 -10.82
CA ASP A 91 -19.57 9.52 -9.50
C ASP A 91 -20.91 10.26 -9.48
N HIS A 92 -21.85 9.72 -8.72
CA HIS A 92 -23.22 10.21 -8.63
C HIS A 92 -23.79 10.03 -7.23
N VAL A 93 -25.03 10.50 -7.04
CA VAL A 93 -25.77 10.30 -5.79
C VAL A 93 -26.07 8.80 -5.65
N PRO A 94 -25.84 8.19 -4.46
CA PRO A 94 -26.13 6.79 -4.23
C PRO A 94 -27.57 6.40 -4.52
N GLY A 95 -27.77 5.22 -5.13
CA GLY A 95 -29.09 4.66 -5.43
C GLY A 95 -29.78 5.31 -6.62
N LYS A 96 -29.22 6.41 -7.16
CA LYS A 96 -29.58 6.92 -8.48
C LYS A 96 -28.70 6.22 -9.49
N ALA A 97 -29.15 5.08 -9.99
CA ALA A 97 -28.44 4.37 -11.04
C ALA A 97 -28.15 5.31 -12.22
N TYR A 98 -26.98 5.13 -12.82
CA TYR A 98 -26.79 5.43 -14.24
C TYR A 98 -27.96 4.78 -15.00
N GLY A 99 -28.97 5.56 -15.39
CA GLY A 99 -30.25 4.96 -15.79
C GLY A 99 -31.48 5.86 -15.90
N GLN A 100 -31.44 7.13 -15.45
CA GLN A 100 -32.48 8.07 -15.91
C GLN A 100 -32.33 8.39 -17.42
N ALA A 101 -31.15 8.19 -18.00
CA ALA A 101 -30.95 8.34 -19.44
C ALA A 101 -31.39 7.10 -20.26
N ASN A 102 -31.32 5.87 -19.73
CA ASN A 102 -31.50 4.63 -20.54
C ASN A 102 -32.38 3.51 -19.91
N GLY A 103 -33.15 3.77 -18.84
CA GLY A 103 -34.34 2.99 -18.44
C GLY A 103 -34.21 1.53 -17.96
N ASN A 104 -33.06 0.85 -18.12
CA ASN A 104 -33.02 -0.62 -18.04
C ASN A 104 -32.52 -1.24 -16.73
N TRP A 105 -31.96 -0.46 -15.80
CA TRP A 105 -31.39 -0.95 -14.53
C TRP A 105 -32.22 -0.51 -13.33
N GLN A 106 -32.53 -1.44 -12.43
CA GLN A 106 -33.28 -1.20 -11.20
C GLN A 106 -32.45 -1.54 -9.97
N PHE A 107 -32.54 -0.73 -8.92
CA PHE A 107 -31.87 -1.00 -7.65
C PHE A 107 -32.37 -2.32 -7.07
N TYR A 108 -31.44 -3.21 -6.75
CA TYR A 108 -31.73 -4.52 -6.17
C TYR A 108 -31.45 -4.52 -4.67
N GLN A 109 -30.22 -4.19 -4.27
CA GLN A 109 -29.85 -4.11 -2.85
C GLN A 109 -28.57 -3.29 -2.64
N ALA A 110 -28.38 -2.83 -1.41
CA ALA A 110 -27.10 -2.29 -0.95
C ALA A 110 -26.45 -3.31 0.01
N VAL A 111 -25.27 -3.79 -0.36
CA VAL A 111 -24.47 -4.71 0.46
C VAL A 111 -23.52 -3.90 1.32
N ASP A 112 -23.54 -4.11 2.64
CA ASP A 112 -22.54 -3.53 3.54
C ASP A 112 -21.20 -4.27 3.35
N LEU A 113 -20.14 -3.53 3.02
CA LEU A 113 -18.79 -4.09 2.83
C LEU A 113 -17.87 -3.81 4.03
N GLY A 114 -18.37 -3.17 5.08
CA GLY A 114 -17.62 -2.75 6.25
C GLY A 114 -17.04 -1.33 6.11
N LYS A 115 -15.84 -1.12 6.65
CA LYS A 115 -15.22 0.21 6.76
C LYS A 115 -13.79 0.17 6.22
N THR A 116 -13.41 1.19 5.45
CA THR A 116 -12.01 1.39 5.07
C THR A 116 -11.25 2.17 6.14
N ARG A 117 -9.97 1.84 6.33
CA ARG A 117 -9.02 2.59 7.17
C ARG A 117 -8.31 3.71 6.40
N LEU A 118 -8.57 3.83 5.09
CA LEU A 118 -8.00 4.88 4.26
C LEU A 118 -8.62 6.24 4.58
N ASN A 119 -7.80 7.28 4.55
CA ASN A 119 -8.28 8.65 4.60
C ASN A 119 -8.75 9.13 3.21
N GLN A 120 -9.41 10.29 3.15
CA GLN A 120 -9.95 10.84 1.92
C GLN A 120 -8.91 11.02 0.81
N LYS A 121 -7.67 11.45 1.14
CA LYS A 121 -6.60 11.61 0.14
C LYS A 121 -6.19 10.26 -0.47
N GLN A 122 -6.08 9.22 0.36
CA GLN A 122 -5.76 7.86 -0.10
C GLN A 122 -6.88 7.28 -0.97
N ILE A 123 -8.15 7.53 -0.62
CA ILE A 123 -9.31 7.12 -1.43
C ILE A 123 -9.28 7.81 -2.79
N GLN A 124 -9.03 9.13 -2.83
CA GLN A 124 -8.93 9.87 -4.09
C GLN A 124 -7.75 9.41 -4.94
N ALA A 125 -6.60 9.09 -4.33
CA ALA A 125 -5.46 8.52 -5.05
C ALA A 125 -5.81 7.16 -5.70
N ALA A 126 -6.48 6.27 -4.94
CA ALA A 126 -6.96 4.99 -5.46
C ALA A 126 -7.95 5.16 -6.62
N LEU A 127 -8.89 6.11 -6.51
CA LEU A 127 -9.84 6.45 -7.56
C LEU A 127 -9.16 6.99 -8.81
N SER A 128 -8.20 7.91 -8.67
CA SER A 128 -7.45 8.47 -9.81
C SER A 128 -6.68 7.39 -10.58
N GLU A 129 -6.07 6.45 -9.86
CA GLU A 129 -5.39 5.30 -10.48
C GLU A 129 -6.38 4.44 -11.28
N LEU A 130 -7.55 4.14 -10.70
CA LEU A 130 -8.60 3.38 -11.38
C LEU A 130 -9.18 4.14 -12.58
N ARG A 131 -9.35 5.47 -12.51
CA ARG A 131 -9.81 6.29 -13.65
C ARG A 131 -8.88 6.18 -14.86
N MET A 132 -7.57 6.10 -14.63
CA MET A 132 -6.59 5.86 -15.71
C MET A 132 -6.69 4.43 -16.26
N MET A 133 -6.97 3.45 -15.41
CA MET A 133 -7.14 2.05 -15.82
C MET A 133 -8.47 1.78 -16.53
N PHE A 134 -9.49 2.60 -16.32
CA PHE A 134 -10.86 2.39 -16.83
C PHE A 134 -11.33 3.57 -17.71
N PRO A 135 -10.69 3.81 -18.88
CA PRO A 135 -11.20 4.78 -19.85
C PRO A 135 -12.53 4.29 -20.46
N ALA A 136 -13.42 5.21 -20.82
CA ALA A 136 -14.78 4.92 -21.31
C ALA A 136 -14.77 4.00 -22.53
N LYS A 137 -13.79 4.21 -23.45
CA LYS A 137 -13.57 3.38 -24.64
C LYS A 137 -13.15 1.92 -24.35
N SER A 138 -12.76 1.61 -23.11
CA SER A 138 -12.33 0.25 -22.73
C SER A 138 -13.45 -0.56 -22.06
N TYR A 139 -14.68 -0.04 -22.05
CA TYR A 139 -15.81 -0.76 -21.49
C TYR A 139 -16.15 -1.97 -22.38
N ASP A 140 -16.13 -3.15 -21.78
CA ASP A 140 -16.50 -4.42 -22.38
C ASP A 140 -17.39 -5.18 -21.38
N LEU A 141 -18.60 -5.56 -21.80
CA LEU A 141 -19.59 -6.20 -20.94
C LEU A 141 -19.09 -7.47 -20.26
N LEU A 142 -18.18 -8.21 -20.89
CA LEU A 142 -17.69 -9.51 -20.41
C LEU A 142 -16.29 -9.42 -19.81
N ALA A 143 -15.41 -8.59 -20.39
CA ALA A 143 -13.99 -8.56 -20.04
C ALA A 143 -13.56 -7.37 -19.16
N LYS A 144 -14.33 -6.27 -19.18
CA LYS A 144 -14.00 -5.04 -18.44
C LYS A 144 -15.24 -4.18 -18.26
N ASN A 145 -16.01 -4.51 -17.23
CA ASN A 145 -17.30 -3.87 -16.93
C ASN A 145 -17.29 -3.22 -15.53
N CYS A 146 -18.44 -2.68 -15.13
CA CYS A 146 -18.67 -2.10 -13.80
C CYS A 146 -18.21 -2.98 -12.62
N ASN A 147 -18.46 -4.30 -12.67
CA ASN A 147 -18.11 -5.22 -11.60
C ASN A 147 -16.59 -5.37 -11.46
N HIS A 148 -15.83 -5.33 -12.57
CA HIS A 148 -14.36 -5.36 -12.54
C HIS A 148 -13.81 -4.09 -11.87
N PHE A 149 -14.38 -2.93 -12.18
CA PHE A 149 -14.04 -1.67 -11.52
C PHE A 149 -14.38 -1.75 -10.02
N SER A 150 -15.59 -2.14 -9.66
CA SER A 150 -16.02 -2.24 -8.26
C SER A 150 -15.16 -3.23 -7.47
N GLU A 151 -14.79 -4.38 -8.05
CA GLU A 151 -13.94 -5.38 -7.42
C GLU A 151 -12.51 -4.85 -7.15
N LEU A 152 -11.90 -4.15 -8.11
CA LEU A 152 -10.59 -3.51 -7.91
C LEU A 152 -10.65 -2.32 -6.95
N PHE A 153 -11.76 -1.57 -6.94
CA PHE A 153 -11.91 -0.47 -6.00
C PHE A 153 -12.11 -0.98 -4.57
N CYS A 154 -12.93 -2.01 -4.36
CA CYS A 154 -13.05 -2.70 -3.08
C CYS A 154 -11.69 -3.20 -2.57
N LEU A 155 -10.89 -3.81 -3.45
CA LEU A 155 -9.53 -4.26 -3.11
C LEU A 155 -8.66 -3.09 -2.62
N LYS A 156 -8.62 -1.97 -3.36
CA LYS A 156 -7.84 -0.79 -2.96
C LYS A 156 -8.35 -0.16 -1.65
N LEU A 157 -9.66 -0.23 -1.38
CA LEU A 157 -10.26 0.22 -0.13
C LEU A 157 -10.03 -0.74 1.05
N GLY A 158 -9.51 -1.95 0.79
CA GLY A 158 -9.30 -2.98 1.81
C GLY A 158 -10.59 -3.67 2.27
N VAL A 159 -11.62 -3.70 1.42
CA VAL A 159 -12.90 -4.40 1.68
C VAL A 159 -13.11 -5.53 0.66
N THR A 160 -13.93 -6.52 1.02
CA THR A 160 -14.13 -7.71 0.18
C THR A 160 -15.29 -7.52 -0.78
N PHE A 161 -15.05 -7.70 -2.08
CA PHE A 161 -16.12 -7.69 -3.08
C PHE A 161 -16.93 -9.00 -3.04
N PRO A 162 -18.27 -8.98 -3.02
CA PRO A 162 -19.08 -10.19 -2.96
C PRO A 162 -18.98 -11.03 -4.24
N ASN A 163 -18.51 -12.28 -4.11
CA ASN A 163 -18.27 -13.15 -5.25
C ASN A 163 -19.51 -13.43 -6.12
N TRP A 164 -20.72 -13.35 -5.57
CA TRP A 164 -21.96 -13.62 -6.30
C TRP A 164 -22.31 -12.54 -7.34
N VAL A 165 -21.85 -11.29 -7.14
CA VAL A 165 -22.16 -10.15 -8.03
C VAL A 165 -21.46 -10.30 -9.38
N ASN A 166 -20.27 -10.93 -9.41
CA ASN A 166 -19.45 -11.06 -10.62
C ASN A 166 -19.29 -12.51 -11.12
N ARG A 167 -20.25 -13.42 -10.84
CA ARG A 167 -20.15 -14.84 -11.24
C ARG A 167 -20.11 -15.04 -12.76
N MET A 168 -20.86 -14.23 -13.52
CA MET A 168 -20.96 -14.37 -14.99
C MET A 168 -19.67 -14.00 -15.71
N ALA A 169 -19.00 -12.91 -15.33
CA ALA A 169 -17.74 -12.53 -15.97
C ALA A 169 -16.64 -13.57 -15.67
N LYS A 170 -16.61 -14.11 -14.44
CA LYS A 170 -15.67 -15.16 -14.04
C LYS A 170 -15.88 -16.46 -14.84
N MET A 171 -17.13 -16.84 -15.12
CA MET A 171 -17.46 -17.98 -15.97
C MET A 171 -17.12 -17.72 -17.46
N GLY A 172 -17.46 -16.54 -17.98
CA GLY A 172 -17.21 -16.17 -19.38
C GLY A 172 -15.73 -16.07 -19.73
N ALA A 173 -14.89 -15.54 -18.83
CA ALA A 173 -13.44 -15.49 -19.01
C ALA A 173 -12.82 -16.90 -19.11
N MET A 174 -13.31 -17.84 -18.28
CA MET A 174 -12.86 -19.23 -18.28
C MET A 174 -13.21 -19.95 -19.60
N MET A 175 -14.40 -19.68 -20.17
CA MET A 175 -14.85 -20.31 -21.41
C MET A 175 -14.21 -19.70 -22.68
N GLN A 176 -13.80 -18.42 -22.65
CA GLN A 176 -13.23 -17.74 -23.83
C GLN A 176 -11.70 -17.79 -23.91
N GLY A 177 -11.00 -18.42 -22.94
CA GLY A 177 -9.54 -18.45 -22.90
C GLY A 177 -8.88 -17.07 -22.72
N LYS A 178 -9.67 -16.01 -22.48
CA LYS A 178 -9.18 -14.68 -22.15
C LYS A 178 -8.88 -14.66 -20.66
N GLY A 179 -7.60 -14.47 -20.29
CA GLY A 179 -7.20 -14.40 -18.89
C GLY A 179 -8.00 -13.34 -18.12
N ASP A 180 -8.47 -13.67 -16.92
CA ASP A 180 -9.25 -12.79 -16.06
C ASP A 180 -8.50 -11.48 -15.78
N PHE A 181 -8.99 -10.37 -16.37
CA PHE A 181 -8.41 -9.04 -16.24
C PHE A 181 -8.26 -8.62 -14.77
N VAL A 182 -9.26 -8.91 -13.93
CA VAL A 182 -9.20 -8.59 -12.50
C VAL A 182 -8.16 -9.46 -11.79
N ALA A 183 -8.01 -10.74 -12.15
CA ALA A 183 -6.97 -11.58 -11.58
C ALA A 183 -5.56 -11.06 -11.91
N GLN A 184 -5.33 -10.64 -13.17
CA GLN A 184 -4.05 -10.06 -13.58
C GLN A 184 -3.75 -8.75 -12.83
N GLU A 185 -4.72 -7.85 -12.75
CA GLU A 185 -4.53 -6.58 -12.03
C GLU A 185 -4.39 -6.78 -10.52
N LYS A 186 -5.13 -7.73 -9.92
CA LYS A 186 -4.92 -8.14 -8.52
C LYS A 186 -3.49 -8.61 -8.28
N ALA A 187 -2.95 -9.45 -9.16
CA ALA A 187 -1.57 -9.94 -9.04
C ALA A 187 -0.56 -8.79 -9.12
N LYS A 188 -0.75 -7.84 -10.04
CA LYS A 188 0.11 -6.65 -10.16
C LYS A 188 0.06 -5.78 -8.90
N ILE A 189 -1.13 -5.51 -8.37
CA ILE A 189 -1.32 -4.72 -7.14
C ILE A 189 -0.63 -5.42 -5.96
N GLN A 190 -0.86 -6.72 -5.77
CA GLN A 190 -0.23 -7.50 -4.70
C GLN A 190 1.29 -7.52 -4.81
N GLN A 191 1.84 -7.69 -6.01
CA GLN A 191 3.29 -7.64 -6.24
C GLN A 191 3.87 -6.25 -5.95
N ALA A 192 3.19 -5.18 -6.34
CA ALA A 192 3.61 -3.82 -6.05
C ALA A 192 3.61 -3.53 -4.54
N GLU A 193 2.57 -3.97 -3.82
CA GLU A 193 2.50 -3.86 -2.37
C GLU A 193 3.56 -4.69 -1.66
N ALA A 194 3.81 -5.93 -2.10
CA ALA A 194 4.87 -6.77 -1.57
C ALA A 194 6.25 -6.12 -1.75
N ARG A 195 6.53 -5.58 -2.94
CA ARG A 195 7.77 -4.83 -3.22
C ARG A 195 7.88 -3.58 -2.36
N ARG A 196 6.79 -2.86 -2.10
CA ARG A 196 6.79 -1.69 -1.22
C ARG A 196 7.10 -2.08 0.22
N ARG A 197 6.43 -3.12 0.74
CA ARG A 197 6.68 -3.66 2.09
C ARG A 197 8.11 -4.15 2.25
N GLU A 198 8.66 -4.82 1.24
CA GLU A 198 10.07 -5.26 1.26
C GLU A 198 11.02 -4.06 1.31
N LYS A 199 10.79 -3.03 0.50
CA LYS A 199 11.59 -1.79 0.52
C LYS A 199 11.50 -1.08 1.87
N GLU A 200 10.31 -0.97 2.46
CA GLU A 200 10.09 -0.35 3.76
C GLU A 200 10.77 -1.14 4.89
N ALA A 201 10.62 -2.46 4.90
CA ALA A 201 11.29 -3.34 5.87
C ALA A 201 12.81 -3.22 5.76
N LYS A 202 13.34 -3.22 4.53
CA LYS A 202 14.77 -3.03 4.26
C LYS A 202 15.28 -1.67 4.71
N MET A 203 14.51 -0.60 4.48
CA MET A 203 14.85 0.75 4.94
C MET A 203 14.85 0.83 6.47
N LYS A 204 13.86 0.19 7.12
CA LYS A 204 13.78 0.11 8.58
C LYS A 204 14.97 -0.66 9.16
N GLU A 205 15.33 -1.80 8.58
CA GLU A 205 16.51 -2.58 9.01
C GLU A 205 17.80 -1.75 8.88
N LEU A 206 18.01 -1.08 7.74
CA LEU A 206 19.16 -0.21 7.52
C LEU A 206 19.22 0.91 8.56
N LYS A 207 18.09 1.56 8.85
CA LYS A 207 18.01 2.62 9.87
C LYS A 207 18.32 2.10 11.27
N THR A 208 17.80 0.92 11.63
CA THR A 208 18.10 0.26 12.91
C THR A 208 19.58 -0.04 13.03
N ARG A 209 20.20 -0.64 12.02
CA ARG A 209 21.65 -0.94 12.02
C ARG A 209 22.49 0.33 12.09
N GLN A 210 22.14 1.36 11.33
CA GLN A 210 22.84 2.66 11.40
C GLN A 210 22.80 3.28 12.79
N GLY A 211 21.68 3.12 13.52
CA GLY A 211 21.57 3.59 14.90
C GLY A 211 22.34 2.75 15.93
N GLN A 212 22.74 1.52 15.59
CA GLN A 212 23.55 0.64 16.45
C GLN A 212 25.05 0.83 16.26
N LEU A 213 25.46 1.50 15.17
CA LEU A 213 26.86 1.81 14.93
C LEU A 213 27.43 2.66 16.07
N LYS A 214 28.66 2.35 16.48
CA LYS A 214 29.47 3.26 17.33
C LYS A 214 29.44 4.68 16.77
N PRO A 215 29.42 5.74 17.58
CA PRO A 215 29.48 7.11 17.10
C PRO A 215 30.66 7.33 16.13
N GLU A 216 30.46 8.16 15.11
CA GLU A 216 31.56 8.49 14.21
C GLU A 216 32.64 9.27 14.96
N ALA A 217 33.91 8.92 14.71
CA ALA A 217 35.03 9.56 15.38
C ALA A 217 35.13 11.06 15.05
N ASP A 218 35.51 11.86 16.05
CA ASP A 218 35.77 13.29 15.89
C ASP A 218 36.95 13.51 14.94
N ALA A 219 36.87 14.56 14.12
CA ALA A 219 37.91 14.88 13.14
C ALA A 219 39.27 15.25 13.79
N ASN A 220 39.25 15.71 15.04
CA ASN A 220 40.41 16.13 15.81
C ASN A 220 40.86 15.06 16.82
N ALA A 221 40.19 13.90 16.87
CA ALA A 221 40.60 12.81 17.74
C ALA A 221 41.99 12.28 17.37
N LYS A 222 42.80 11.97 18.38
CA LYS A 222 44.10 11.33 18.18
C LYS A 222 43.92 9.95 17.54
N GLY A 223 44.68 9.65 16.49
CA GLY A 223 44.60 8.37 15.80
C GLY A 223 43.34 8.22 14.94
N VAL A 224 42.68 9.32 14.52
CA VAL A 224 41.55 9.25 13.58
C VAL A 224 41.97 8.75 12.20
N ILE A 225 41.15 7.89 11.61
CA ILE A 225 41.33 7.30 10.29
C ILE A 225 40.06 7.53 9.49
N LEU A 226 40.16 8.21 8.35
CA LEU A 226 39.06 8.32 7.39
C LEU A 226 39.11 7.11 6.45
N ILE A 227 38.11 6.23 6.57
CA ILE A 227 37.98 5.06 5.72
C ILE A 227 36.94 5.32 4.64
N GLN A 228 37.35 5.18 3.38
CA GLN A 228 36.43 5.03 2.26
C GLN A 228 36.33 3.56 1.89
N VAL A 229 35.11 3.03 1.84
CA VAL A 229 34.83 1.70 1.31
C VAL A 229 34.11 1.83 -0.03
N ASN A 230 34.70 1.24 -1.07
CA ASN A 230 34.10 1.15 -2.39
C ASN A 230 33.22 -0.11 -2.45
N CYS A 231 31.92 0.10 -2.54
CA CYS A 231 30.90 -0.96 -2.60
C CYS A 231 30.58 -1.34 -4.07
N PRO A 232 30.00 -2.54 -4.31
CA PRO A 232 29.55 -2.93 -5.63
C PRO A 232 28.53 -1.93 -6.20
N GLY A 233 28.54 -1.74 -7.52
CA GLY A 233 27.65 -0.78 -8.19
C GLY A 233 28.11 0.68 -8.08
N GLY A 234 29.37 0.93 -7.71
CA GLY A 234 29.99 2.27 -7.74
C GLY A 234 29.72 3.15 -6.52
N LYS A 235 28.97 2.65 -5.53
CA LYS A 235 28.72 3.40 -4.29
C LYS A 235 29.99 3.50 -3.44
N LYS A 236 30.16 4.62 -2.74
CA LYS A 236 31.32 4.90 -1.89
C LYS A 236 30.84 5.29 -0.51
N ALA A 237 31.04 4.42 0.46
CA ALA A 237 30.79 4.70 1.87
C ALA A 237 32.02 5.38 2.47
N ARG A 238 31.85 6.44 3.25
CA ARG A 238 32.96 7.12 3.94
C ARG A 238 32.59 7.35 5.39
N ARG A 239 33.53 7.10 6.29
CA ARG A 239 33.35 7.34 7.73
C ARG A 239 34.69 7.46 8.44
N ARG A 240 34.72 8.27 9.50
CA ARG A 240 35.85 8.35 10.43
C ARG A 240 35.76 7.28 11.52
N PHE A 241 36.89 6.66 11.79
CA PHE A 241 37.11 5.68 12.86
C PHE A 241 38.32 6.10 13.68
N VAL A 242 38.50 5.52 14.86
CA VAL A 242 39.75 5.64 15.63
C VAL A 242 40.63 4.41 15.44
N GLU A 243 41.94 4.55 15.63
CA GLU A 243 42.90 3.46 15.42
C GLU A 243 42.67 2.20 16.28
N THR A 244 41.94 2.35 17.38
CA THR A 244 41.50 1.26 18.28
C THR A 244 40.22 0.57 17.84
N ASP A 245 39.45 1.14 16.90
CA ASP A 245 38.34 0.43 16.26
C ASP A 245 38.87 -0.79 15.50
N THR A 246 37.98 -1.71 15.19
CA THR A 246 38.31 -3.00 14.58
C THR A 246 37.88 -3.08 13.12
N ILE A 247 38.45 -4.03 12.39
CA ILE A 247 37.95 -4.42 11.06
C ILE A 247 36.46 -4.78 11.14
N GLY A 248 36.01 -5.41 12.23
CA GLY A 248 34.60 -5.72 12.48
C GLY A 248 33.71 -4.48 12.49
N ASP A 249 34.15 -3.39 13.11
CA ASP A 249 33.42 -2.11 13.13
C ASP A 249 33.27 -1.51 11.73
N VAL A 250 34.32 -1.62 10.90
CA VAL A 250 34.27 -1.19 9.49
C VAL A 250 33.32 -2.08 8.68
N MET A 251 33.33 -3.40 8.93
CA MET A 251 32.38 -4.32 8.29
C MET A 251 30.94 -4.01 8.67
N GLU A 252 30.68 -3.72 9.95
CA GLU A 252 29.36 -3.34 10.44
C GLU A 252 28.86 -2.05 9.81
N PHE A 253 29.73 -1.04 9.68
CA PHE A 253 29.43 0.19 8.94
C PHE A 253 29.04 -0.09 7.48
N VAL A 254 29.77 -0.97 6.78
CA VAL A 254 29.46 -1.33 5.40
C VAL A 254 28.11 -2.05 5.30
N TYR A 255 27.81 -2.96 6.24
CA TYR A 255 26.50 -3.61 6.31
C TYR A 255 25.35 -2.61 6.53
N ALA A 256 25.56 -1.62 7.40
CA ALA A 256 24.60 -0.55 7.67
C ALA A 256 24.47 0.47 6.51
N TYR A 257 25.46 0.53 5.62
CA TYR A 257 25.44 1.41 4.44
C TYR A 257 24.83 0.72 3.21
N ASP A 258 25.20 -0.53 2.94
CA ASP A 258 24.68 -1.30 1.81
C ASP A 258 24.24 -2.73 2.18
N SER A 259 22.96 -2.86 2.51
CA SER A 259 22.27 -4.13 2.74
C SER A 259 22.41 -5.18 1.62
N MET A 260 22.73 -4.81 0.37
CA MET A 260 22.96 -5.79 -0.69
C MET A 260 24.27 -6.56 -0.46
N VAL A 261 25.26 -5.88 0.12
CA VAL A 261 26.53 -6.46 0.56
C VAL A 261 26.29 -7.39 1.77
N ALA A 262 25.30 -7.06 2.62
CA ALA A 262 24.90 -7.89 3.76
C ALA A 262 24.44 -9.31 3.41
N ARG A 263 23.64 -9.48 2.35
CA ARG A 263 23.05 -10.78 2.02
C ARG A 263 24.04 -11.79 1.43
N LYS A 264 25.10 -11.32 0.78
CA LYS A 264 26.01 -12.19 -0.01
C LYS A 264 27.28 -12.58 0.72
N GLY A 265 27.55 -11.97 1.87
CA GLY A 265 28.85 -12.04 2.53
C GLY A 265 29.93 -11.33 1.71
N PHE A 266 30.86 -10.68 2.40
CA PHE A 266 31.94 -9.96 1.73
C PHE A 266 33.21 -9.95 2.56
N GLU A 267 34.29 -9.59 1.89
CA GLU A 267 35.60 -9.36 2.47
C GLU A 267 36.02 -7.92 2.17
N LEU A 268 36.65 -7.28 3.16
CA LEU A 268 37.30 -6.00 2.97
C LEU A 268 38.70 -6.23 2.42
N VAL A 269 39.03 -5.56 1.33
CA VAL A 269 40.36 -5.63 0.75
C VAL A 269 40.94 -4.24 0.53
N GLN A 270 42.24 -4.11 0.77
CA GLN A 270 43.05 -2.99 0.32
C GLN A 270 43.83 -3.44 -0.92
N THR A 271 43.96 -2.58 -1.93
CA THR A 271 44.60 -2.94 -3.21
C THR A 271 46.09 -2.68 -3.22
N MET A 272 46.58 -1.67 -2.49
CA MET A 272 48.00 -1.28 -2.47
C MET A 272 48.47 -0.97 -1.04
N PRO A 273 49.41 -1.76 -0.49
CA PRO A 273 49.71 -3.15 -0.88
C PRO A 273 48.45 -4.03 -0.78
N ARG A 274 48.36 -5.12 -1.56
CA ARG A 274 47.18 -5.99 -1.54
C ARG A 274 47.06 -6.69 -0.19
N LYS A 275 45.99 -6.41 0.55
CA LYS A 275 45.70 -7.02 1.85
C LYS A 275 44.22 -7.37 1.95
N VAL A 276 43.93 -8.59 2.41
CA VAL A 276 42.56 -9.06 2.69
C VAL A 276 42.38 -9.06 4.20
N PHE A 277 41.32 -8.43 4.69
CA PHE A 277 41.02 -8.34 6.11
C PHE A 277 39.98 -9.40 6.49
N SER A 278 40.46 -10.53 7.01
CA SER A 278 39.63 -11.67 7.42
C SER A 278 39.43 -11.76 8.94
N ASN A 279 40.30 -11.15 9.75
CA ASN A 279 40.16 -11.11 11.21
C ASN A 279 39.38 -9.87 11.67
N ASN A 280 38.12 -10.07 12.05
CA ASN A 280 37.22 -8.99 12.47
C ASN A 280 37.62 -8.34 13.80
N ARG A 281 38.44 -8.99 14.64
CA ARG A 281 38.88 -8.46 15.94
C ARG A 281 40.16 -7.62 15.84
N MET A 282 40.82 -7.62 14.68
CA MET A 282 42.03 -6.84 14.47
C MET A 282 41.72 -5.34 14.50
N THR A 283 42.49 -4.56 15.26
CA THR A 283 42.35 -3.10 15.29
C THR A 283 42.82 -2.48 13.98
N LEU A 284 42.33 -1.27 13.67
CA LEU A 284 42.75 -0.54 12.47
C LEU A 284 44.25 -0.20 12.50
N ALA A 285 44.79 0.11 13.69
CA ALA A 285 46.24 0.27 13.89
C ALA A 285 47.02 -1.00 13.53
N ALA A 286 46.63 -2.16 14.07
CA ALA A 286 47.27 -3.45 13.80
C ALA A 286 47.08 -3.89 12.33
N ALA A 287 45.99 -3.46 11.72
CA ALA A 287 45.74 -3.64 10.30
C ALA A 287 46.68 -2.80 9.40
N GLY A 288 47.42 -1.84 9.97
CA GLY A 288 48.30 -0.92 9.25
C GLY A 288 47.57 0.24 8.58
N LEU A 289 46.31 0.49 8.95
CA LEU A 289 45.49 1.58 8.41
C LEU A 289 45.78 2.86 9.20
N LYS A 290 46.14 3.95 8.51
CA LYS A 290 46.47 5.25 9.12
C LYS A 290 45.99 6.40 8.23
N GLY A 291 45.62 7.52 8.84
CA GLY A 291 45.25 8.76 8.13
C GLY A 291 44.03 8.58 7.21
N ARG A 292 44.26 8.27 5.93
CA ARG A 292 43.20 7.97 4.96
C ARG A 292 43.42 6.59 4.35
N ALA A 293 42.39 5.73 4.41
CA ALA A 293 42.43 4.40 3.84
C ALA A 293 41.31 4.18 2.83
N ASN A 294 41.66 3.52 1.72
CA ASN A 294 40.70 3.10 0.69
C ASN A 294 40.58 1.57 0.71
N LEU A 295 39.37 1.09 1.02
CA LEU A 295 39.01 -0.31 1.05
C LEU A 295 38.01 -0.63 -0.06
N PHE A 296 37.91 -1.90 -0.41
CA PHE A 296 36.99 -2.41 -1.42
C PHE A 296 36.24 -3.60 -0.85
N VAL A 297 34.94 -3.66 -1.15
CA VAL A 297 34.12 -4.83 -0.89
C VAL A 297 34.36 -5.84 -2.02
N LYS A 298 34.83 -7.04 -1.68
CA LYS A 298 34.82 -8.20 -2.58
C LYS A 298 33.83 -9.24 -2.09
N LYS A 299 33.10 -9.86 -3.01
CA LYS A 299 32.23 -10.99 -2.70
C LYS A 299 33.10 -12.13 -2.18
N LYS A 300 32.70 -12.75 -1.06
CA LYS A 300 33.33 -13.97 -0.57
C LYS A 300 33.06 -15.08 -1.60
N MET A 301 34.12 -15.73 -2.10
CA MET A 301 33.99 -16.87 -3.02
C MET A 301 33.41 -18.07 -2.30
#